data_AF-A0A090DYD1-F1
#
_entry.id   AF-A0A090DYD1-F1
#
_cell.length_a   1.000
_cell.length_b   1.000
_cell.length_c   1.000
_cell.angle_alpha   90.00
_cell.angle_beta   90.00
_cell.angle_gamma   90.00
#
_symmetry.space_group_name_H-M   'P 1'
#
loop_
_entity.id
_entity.type
_entity.pdbx_description
1 polymer ?
#
loop_
_entity_poly.entity_id
_entity_poly.type
_entity_poly.pdbx_seq_one_letter_code
_entity_poly.pdbx_strand_id
1 'polypeptide(L)'
;MTENPEAWWRAPPEHAEQVEQNRQVFMEQFGDFAEAANNGFWLGSSPDGQYLGLQFDQPDGSVVRVSVRWWDAQSFFTELAGAIEYMGQRQFALKEPEGSA
;
A
#
# COMPACT_ATOMS: atom_id res chain seq x y z
N MET A 1 -9.07 -16.81 18.54
CA MET A 1 -8.79 -15.92 17.41
C MET A 1 -9.66 -14.70 17.60
N THR A 2 -9.13 -13.69 18.26
CA THR A 2 -9.84 -12.43 18.53
C THR A 2 -9.83 -11.64 17.23
N GLU A 3 -10.93 -11.69 16.50
CA GLU A 3 -11.14 -10.82 15.35
C GLU A 3 -11.14 -9.37 15.87
N ASN A 4 -10.13 -8.59 15.48
CA ASN A 4 -10.14 -7.16 15.76
C ASN A 4 -11.26 -6.52 14.91
N PRO A 5 -12.32 -5.95 15.51
CA PRO A 5 -13.47 -5.41 14.78
C PRO A 5 -13.16 -4.16 13.94
N GLU A 6 -11.95 -3.61 14.02
CA GLU A 6 -11.64 -2.25 13.53
C GLU A 6 -10.88 -2.17 12.19
N ALA A 7 -10.52 -3.31 11.58
CA ALA A 7 -9.82 -3.28 10.29
C ALA A 7 -10.76 -2.78 9.17
N TRP A 8 -10.46 -1.63 8.56
CA TRP A 8 -11.25 -1.05 7.46
C TRP A 8 -11.15 -1.87 6.17
N TRP A 9 -10.14 -2.74 6.07
CA TRP A 9 -9.95 -3.70 5.00
C TRP A 9 -9.42 -5.03 5.55
N ARG A 10 -9.92 -6.14 5.01
CA ARG A 10 -9.39 -7.48 5.24
C ARG A 10 -9.11 -8.13 3.89
N ALA A 11 -7.88 -8.60 3.68
CA ALA A 11 -7.56 -9.40 2.50
C ALA A 11 -8.45 -10.66 2.49
N PRO A 12 -8.90 -11.13 1.31
CA PRO A 12 -9.51 -12.44 1.20
C PRO A 12 -8.61 -13.51 1.84
N PRO A 13 -9.16 -14.47 2.61
CA PRO A 13 -8.36 -15.45 3.36
C PRO A 13 -7.32 -16.18 2.51
N GLU A 14 -7.63 -16.45 1.24
CA GLU A 14 -6.74 -17.09 0.27
C GLU A 14 -5.50 -16.26 -0.10
N HIS A 15 -5.51 -14.95 0.16
CA HIS A 15 -4.41 -14.03 -0.16
C HIS A 15 -3.68 -13.50 1.09
N ALA A 16 -4.24 -13.70 2.28
CA ALA A 16 -3.72 -13.10 3.51
C ALA A 16 -2.27 -13.51 3.84
N GLU A 17 -1.95 -14.79 3.68
CA GLU A 17 -0.58 -15.29 3.94
C GLU A 17 0.42 -14.75 2.92
N GLN A 18 0.06 -14.73 1.64
CA GLN A 18 0.92 -14.22 0.58
C GLN A 18 1.20 -12.73 0.74
N VAL A 19 0.19 -11.93 1.08
CA VAL A 19 0.33 -10.48 1.32
C VAL A 19 1.25 -10.21 2.52
N GLU A 20 1.13 -10.99 3.61
CA GLU A 20 2.05 -10.88 4.75
C GLU A 20 3.49 -11.19 4.33
N GLN A 21 3.71 -12.30 3.62
CA GLN A 21 5.04 -12.69 3.15
C GLN A 21 5.64 -11.64 2.22
N ASN A 22 4.86 -11.15 1.24
CA ASN A 22 5.28 -10.11 0.31
C ASN A 22 5.68 -8.83 1.06
N ARG A 23 4.90 -8.42 2.05
CA ARG A 23 5.24 -7.23 2.86
C ARG A 23 6.54 -7.39 3.62
N GLN A 24 6.78 -8.53 4.27
CA GLN A 24 8.03 -8.75 5.02
C GLN A 24 9.23 -8.66 4.09
N VAL A 25 9.19 -9.38 2.97
CA VAL A 25 10.25 -9.37 1.95
C VAL A 25 10.44 -7.97 1.37
N PHE A 26 9.36 -7.25 1.09
CA PHE A 26 9.41 -5.88 0.59
C PHE A 26 10.11 -4.95 1.58
N MET A 27 9.75 -4.99 2.87
CA MET A 27 10.36 -4.15 3.90
C MET A 27 11.88 -4.40 4.03
N GLU A 28 12.33 -5.64 3.88
CA GLU A 28 13.75 -5.99 3.90
C GLU A 28 14.51 -5.44 2.68
N GLN A 29 13.86 -5.36 1.52
CA GLN A 29 14.48 -4.97 0.25
C GLN A 29 14.36 -3.48 -0.09
N PHE A 30 13.37 -2.78 0.47
CA PHE A 30 13.01 -1.44 0.00
C PHE A 30 14.08 -0.37 0.26
N GLY A 31 14.79 -0.47 1.37
CA GLY A 31 15.74 0.55 1.81
C GLY A 31 15.06 1.70 2.54
N ASP A 32 15.54 2.93 2.32
CA ASP A 32 15.07 4.12 3.04
C ASP A 32 13.79 4.71 2.42
N PHE A 33 12.69 4.70 3.17
CA PHE A 33 11.40 5.23 2.75
C PHE A 33 11.36 6.75 2.61
N ALA A 34 12.16 7.49 3.38
CA ALA A 34 12.21 8.95 3.32
C ALA A 34 12.95 9.42 2.07
N GLU A 35 14.03 8.72 1.69
CA GLU A 35 14.75 9.01 0.44
C GLU A 35 13.90 8.71 -0.80
N ALA A 36 13.03 7.70 -0.73
CA ALA A 36 12.14 7.29 -1.83
C ALA A 36 10.78 8.02 -1.86
N ALA A 37 10.57 9.02 -0.99
CA ALA A 37 9.29 9.72 -0.91
C ALA A 37 9.03 10.56 -2.17
N ASN A 38 7.83 10.41 -2.75
CA ASN A 38 7.40 11.21 -3.90
C ASN A 38 6.80 12.57 -3.46
N ASN A 39 6.76 13.52 -4.40
CA ASN A 39 6.12 14.83 -4.21
C ASN A 39 4.61 14.82 -4.49
N GLY A 40 4.12 13.78 -5.16
CA GLY A 40 2.72 13.67 -5.57
C GLY A 40 2.51 12.44 -6.46
N PHE A 41 1.23 12.10 -6.65
CA PHE A 41 0.85 10.98 -7.50
C PHE A 41 -0.51 11.20 -8.18
N TRP A 42 -0.71 10.48 -9.29
CA TRP A 42 -1.96 10.43 -10.04
C TRP A 42 -2.35 8.98 -10.30
N LEU A 43 -3.64 8.71 -10.27
CA LEU A 43 -4.24 7.43 -10.63
C LEU A 43 -5.23 7.66 -11.77
N GLY A 44 -5.26 6.73 -12.72
CA GLY A 44 -6.20 6.77 -13.83
C GLY A 44 -6.28 5.44 -14.56
N SER A 45 -7.13 5.35 -15.58
CA SER A 45 -7.27 4.14 -16.39
C SER A 45 -7.01 4.46 -17.86
N SER A 46 -6.54 3.47 -18.62
CA SER A 46 -6.47 3.59 -20.07
C SER A 46 -7.88 3.79 -20.67
N PRO A 47 -8.01 4.47 -21.83
CA PRO A 47 -9.32 4.69 -22.45
C PRO A 47 -10.10 3.41 -22.79
N ASP A 48 -9.39 2.30 -23.00
CA ASP A 48 -9.96 0.98 -23.30
C ASP A 48 -10.18 0.12 -22.03
N GLY A 49 -9.87 0.65 -20.84
CA GLY A 49 -10.03 -0.02 -19.56
C GLY A 49 -9.08 -1.20 -19.30
N GLN A 50 -8.11 -1.46 -20.18
CA GLN A 50 -7.20 -2.60 -20.02
C GLN A 50 -6.10 -2.39 -18.97
N TYR A 51 -5.89 -1.15 -18.53
CA TYR A 51 -4.81 -0.78 -17.61
C TYR A 51 -5.27 0.21 -16.55
N LEU A 52 -4.82 -0.02 -15.30
CA LEU A 52 -4.75 0.97 -14.24
C LEU A 52 -3.38 1.63 -14.27
N GLY A 53 -3.32 2.93 -14.50
CA GLY A 53 -2.09 3.73 -14.53
C GLY A 53 -1.80 4.38 -13.18
N LEU A 54 -0.53 4.35 -12.78
CA LEU A 54 0.02 5.08 -11.66
C LEU A 54 1.14 5.99 -12.15
N GLN A 55 1.09 7.25 -11.73
CA GLN A 55 2.13 8.23 -11.97
C GLN A 55 2.64 8.75 -10.62
N PHE A 56 3.95 8.82 -10.45
CA PHE A 56 4.62 9.41 -9.29
C PHE A 56 5.56 10.52 -9.74
N ASP A 57 5.43 11.69 -9.11
CA ASP A 57 6.28 12.85 -9.36
C ASP A 57 7.43 12.83 -8.33
N GLN A 58 8.68 12.75 -8.81
CA GLN A 58 9.86 12.57 -7.97
C GLN A 58 10.43 13.92 -7.46
N PRO A 59 11.22 13.92 -6.37
CA PRO A 59 11.88 15.13 -5.86
C PRO A 59 12.77 15.86 -6.86
N ASP A 60 13.41 15.12 -7.77
CA ASP A 60 14.27 15.66 -8.82
C ASP A 60 13.48 16.23 -10.03
N GLY A 61 12.15 16.20 -9.98
CA GLY A 61 11.25 16.64 -11.04
C GLY A 61 11.02 15.58 -12.14
N SER A 62 11.64 14.41 -12.04
CA SER A 62 11.33 13.29 -12.94
C SER A 62 9.96 12.67 -12.62
N VAL A 63 9.43 11.91 -13.58
CA VAL A 63 8.11 11.28 -13.45
C VAL A 63 8.22 9.79 -13.75
N VAL A 64 7.82 8.96 -12.80
CA VAL A 64 7.73 7.51 -12.97
C VAL A 64 6.30 7.13 -13.30
N ARG A 65 6.10 6.36 -14.36
CA ARG A 65 4.78 5.84 -14.77
C ARG A 65 4.83 4.33 -14.85
N VAL A 66 3.85 3.68 -14.23
CA VAL A 66 3.65 2.24 -14.30
C VAL A 66 2.18 1.94 -14.56
N SER A 67 1.91 0.78 -15.18
CA SER A 67 0.55 0.34 -15.46
C SER A 67 0.34 -1.09 -15.00
N VAL A 68 -0.76 -1.33 -14.30
CA VAL A 68 -1.23 -2.66 -13.89
C VAL A 68 -2.29 -3.13 -14.89
N ARG A 69 -2.18 -4.37 -15.36
CA ARG A 69 -3.17 -4.94 -16.29
C ARG A 69 -4.50 -5.18 -15.56
N TRP A 70 -5.63 -5.06 -16.25
CA TRP A 70 -6.95 -5.12 -15.60
C TRP A 70 -7.20 -6.41 -14.81
N TRP A 71 -6.68 -7.55 -15.28
CA TRP A 71 -6.82 -8.83 -14.57
C TRP A 71 -5.94 -8.93 -13.32
N ASP A 72 -4.89 -8.12 -13.21
CA ASP A 72 -4.03 -8.04 -12.03
C ASP A 72 -4.52 -6.96 -11.04
N ALA A 73 -5.55 -6.17 -11.40
CA ALA A 73 -6.02 -5.04 -10.60
C ALA A 73 -6.52 -5.46 -9.21
N GLN A 74 -7.17 -6.63 -9.10
CA GLN A 74 -7.63 -7.15 -7.80
C GLN A 74 -6.45 -7.52 -6.88
N SER A 75 -5.44 -8.21 -7.41
CA SER A 75 -4.22 -8.54 -6.65
C SER A 75 -3.49 -7.27 -6.23
N PHE A 76 -3.33 -6.30 -7.14
CA PHE A 76 -2.75 -5.00 -6.84
C PHE A 76 -3.51 -4.28 -5.72
N PHE A 77 -4.84 -4.24 -5.79
CA PHE A 77 -5.66 -3.60 -4.76
C PHE A 77 -5.52 -4.29 -3.40
N THR A 78 -5.43 -5.62 -3.39
CA THR A 78 -5.28 -6.41 -2.17
C THR A 78 -3.96 -6.07 -1.45
N GLU A 79 -2.86 -5.99 -2.20
CA GLU A 79 -1.55 -5.57 -1.67
C GLU A 79 -1.58 -4.11 -1.19
N LEU A 80 -2.14 -3.20 -1.99
CA LEU A 80 -2.25 -1.77 -1.65
C LEU A 80 -3.03 -1.56 -0.36
N ALA A 81 -4.22 -2.16 -0.24
CA ALA A 81 -5.07 -1.99 0.93
C ALA A 81 -4.45 -2.65 2.17
N GLY A 82 -3.76 -3.80 2.02
CA GLY A 82 -2.99 -4.42 3.10
C GLY A 82 -1.82 -3.55 3.60
N ALA A 83 -1.10 -2.90 2.69
CA ALA A 83 -0.02 -1.97 3.02
C ALA A 83 -0.55 -0.73 3.77
N ILE A 84 -1.69 -0.16 3.33
CA ILE A 84 -2.33 0.98 3.99
C ILE A 84 -2.83 0.61 5.39
N GLU A 85 -3.45 -0.57 5.56
CA GLU A 85 -3.87 -1.07 6.87
C GLU A 85 -2.68 -1.19 7.82
N TYR A 86 -1.58 -1.81 7.37
CA TYR A 86 -0.36 -1.92 8.17
C TYR A 86 0.20 -0.54 8.56
N MET A 87 0.25 0.39 7.60
CA MET A 87 0.68 1.77 7.86
C MET A 87 -0.22 2.45 8.90
N GLY A 88 -1.55 2.28 8.78
CA GLY A 88 -2.53 2.79 9.73
C GLY A 88 -2.29 2.24 11.13
N GLN A 89 -2.15 0.92 11.27
CA GLN A 89 -1.83 0.26 12.54
C GLN A 89 -0.55 0.80 13.17
N ARG A 90 0.52 1.03 12.38
CA ARG A 90 1.76 1.64 12.87
C ARG A 90 1.54 3.08 13.33
N GLN A 91 0.79 3.88 12.59
CA GLN A 91 0.47 5.26 12.96
C GLN A 91 -0.38 5.36 14.23
N PHE A 92 -1.33 4.45 14.44
CA PHE A 92 -2.11 4.36 15.67
C PHE A 92 -1.25 3.93 16.86
N ALA A 93 -0.38 2.92 16.69
CA ALA A 93 0.53 2.47 17.74
C ALA A 93 1.53 3.56 18.20
N LEU A 94 1.83 4.54 17.34
CA LEU A 94 2.63 5.71 17.71
C LEU A 94 1.83 6.79 18.48
N LYS A 95 0.49 6.71 18.49
CA LYS A 95 -0.40 7.72 19.09
C LYS A 95 -0.91 7.41 20.50
N GLU A 96 -0.79 6.19 21.03
CA GLU A 96 -1.25 5.86 22.39
C GLU A 96 -0.10 5.55 23.37
N PRO A 97 -0.08 6.08 24.63
CA PRO A 97 -0.94 7.11 25.23
C PRO A 97 -0.17 8.32 25.82
N GLU A 98 -0.57 9.55 25.44
CA GLU A 98 -0.44 10.76 26.31
C GLU A 98 -1.49 10.75 27.43
N GLY A 99 -1.74 9.59 28.02
CA GLY A 99 -2.63 9.39 29.15
C GLY A 99 -1.85 8.79 30.31
N SER A 100 -1.03 9.61 30.97
CA SER A 100 -0.62 9.34 32.35
C SER A 100 -1.37 10.29 33.28
N ALA A 101 -2.03 9.63 34.24
CA ALA A 101 -2.81 10.11 35.38
C ALA A 101 -2.42 11.47 36.00
#